data_AF-A0A9D1ZN18-F1
#
_entry.id   AF-A0A9D1ZN18-F1
#
_cell.length_a   1.000
_cell.length_b   1.000
_cell.length_c   1.000
_cell.angle_alpha   90.00
_cell.angle_beta   90.00
_cell.angle_gamma   90.00
#
_symmetry.space_group_name_H-M   'P 1'
#
loop_
_entity.id
_entity.type
_entity.pdbx_description
1 polymer ?
#
loop_
_entity_poly.entity_id
_entity_poly.type
_entity_poly.pdbx_seq_one_letter_code
_entity_poly.pdbx_strand_id
1 'polypeptide(L)'
;MRGQIDERYEYQREIINHLVNENGYVERNHRNFDKNYALDRELLFEFLKDTQPDILEELSKIFGDDLEETIINTINNFVVSKKGSL
;
A
#
# COMPACT_ATOMS: atom_id res chain seq x y z
N MET A 1 26.07 -12.37 -28.51
CA MET A 1 26.01 -10.90 -28.34
C MET A 1 24.62 -10.58 -27.82
N ARG A 2 24.46 -10.03 -26.62
CA ARG A 2 23.16 -9.48 -26.22
C ARG A 2 22.87 -8.34 -27.20
N GLY A 3 21.73 -8.39 -27.88
CA GLY A 3 21.28 -7.33 -28.77
C GLY A 3 21.08 -6.03 -27.98
N GLN A 4 20.94 -4.92 -28.71
CA GLN A 4 20.59 -3.63 -28.13
C GLN A 4 19.37 -3.80 -27.23
N ILE A 5 19.54 -3.57 -25.92
CA ILE A 5 18.47 -3.66 -24.93
C ILE A 5 17.39 -2.66 -25.32
N ASP A 6 16.13 -3.07 -25.29
CA ASP A 6 15.03 -2.11 -25.44
C ASP A 6 14.96 -1.25 -24.18
N GLU A 7 15.54 -0.04 -24.25
CA GLU A 7 15.58 0.92 -23.14
C GLU A 7 14.19 1.22 -22.54
N ARG A 8 13.11 1.05 -23.30
CA ARG A 8 11.77 1.30 -22.75
C ARG A 8 11.27 0.17 -21.89
N TYR A 9 11.44 -1.08 -22.30
CA TYR A 9 10.81 -2.21 -21.61
C TYR A 9 11.80 -3.00 -20.76
N GLU A 10 12.95 -3.35 -21.32
CA GLU A 10 13.92 -4.21 -20.66
C GLU A 10 14.67 -3.45 -19.57
N TYR A 11 15.08 -2.20 -19.81
CA TYR A 11 15.74 -1.38 -18.80
C TYR A 11 14.82 -1.02 -17.62
N GLN A 12 13.56 -0.68 -17.88
CA GLN A 12 12.57 -0.45 -16.81
C GLN A 12 12.37 -1.70 -15.97
N ARG A 13 12.28 -2.87 -16.61
CA ARG A 13 12.14 -4.16 -15.91
C ARG A 13 13.35 -4.49 -15.06
N GLU A 14 14.57 -4.20 -15.52
CA GLU A 14 15.79 -4.39 -14.73
C GLU A 14 15.79 -3.53 -13.46
N ILE A 15 15.40 -2.25 -13.56
CA ILE A 15 15.28 -1.37 -12.39
C ILE A 15 14.27 -1.94 -11.38
N ILE A 16 13.07 -2.31 -11.85
CA ILE A 16 12.04 -2.86 -10.97
C ILE A 16 12.53 -4.15 -10.31
N ASN A 17 13.16 -5.05 -11.08
CA ASN A 17 13.71 -6.29 -10.55
C ASN A 17 14.75 -6.05 -9.46
N HIS A 18 15.65 -5.08 -9.64
CA HIS A 18 16.66 -4.75 -8.63
C HIS A 18 15.99 -4.24 -7.35
N LEU A 19 15.06 -3.29 -7.47
CA LEU A 19 14.33 -2.74 -6.33
C LEU A 19 13.57 -3.82 -5.55
N VAL A 20 12.91 -4.75 -6.25
CA VAL A 20 12.14 -5.81 -5.60
C VAL A 20 13.04 -6.87 -4.97
N ASN A 21 14.01 -7.40 -5.72
CA ASN A 21 14.78 -8.56 -5.29
C ASN A 21 15.92 -8.21 -4.32
N GLU A 22 16.47 -6.99 -4.40
CA GLU A 22 17.66 -6.60 -3.63
C GLU A 22 17.36 -5.54 -2.56
N ASN A 23 16.34 -4.71 -2.75
CA ASN A 23 16.00 -3.61 -1.84
C ASN A 23 14.68 -3.79 -1.08
N GLY A 24 13.95 -4.89 -1.32
CA GLY A 24 12.72 -5.21 -0.61
C GLY A 24 11.52 -4.32 -0.97
N TYR A 25 11.55 -3.65 -2.13
CA TYR A 25 10.37 -2.95 -2.63
C TYR A 25 9.29 -3.92 -3.07
N VAL A 26 8.03 -3.50 -2.94
CA VAL A 26 6.88 -4.23 -3.47
C VAL A 26 6.48 -3.60 -4.81
N GLU A 27 6.51 -4.39 -5.89
CA GLU A 27 5.99 -3.95 -7.18
C GLU A 27 4.46 -3.89 -7.14
N ARG A 28 3.88 -2.75 -7.55
CA ARG A 28 2.44 -2.51 -7.56
C ARG A 28 1.95 -2.06 -8.92
N ASN A 29 0.66 -2.29 -9.18
CA ASN A 29 -0.01 -1.83 -10.38
C ASN A 29 -0.94 -0.64 -10.07
N HIS A 30 -1.21 0.20 -11.06
CA HIS A 30 -2.15 1.32 -10.93
C HIS A 30 -3.57 0.90 -10.47
N ARG A 31 -3.95 -0.37 -10.67
CA ARG A 31 -5.25 -0.93 -10.23
C ARG A 31 -5.32 -1.19 -8.73
N ASN A 32 -4.18 -1.32 -8.07
CA ASN A 32 -4.10 -1.52 -6.64
C ASN A 32 -4.37 -0.24 -5.84
N PHE A 33 -4.18 0.91 -6.49
CA PHE A 33 -4.39 2.21 -5.87
C PHE A 33 -5.87 2.61 -5.94
N ASP A 34 -6.51 2.74 -4.77
CA ASP A 34 -7.86 3.25 -4.67
C ASP A 34 -7.85 4.78 -4.81
N LYS A 35 -8.36 5.27 -5.95
CA LYS A 35 -8.39 6.71 -6.27
C LYS A 35 -9.38 7.51 -5.40
N ASN A 36 -10.38 6.87 -4.82
CA ASN A 36 -11.38 7.56 -3.99
C ASN A 36 -10.79 7.93 -2.64
N TYR A 37 -9.96 7.04 -2.09
CA TYR A 37 -9.29 7.22 -0.80
C TYR A 37 -7.81 7.64 -0.93
N ALA A 38 -7.30 7.71 -2.16
CA ALA A 38 -5.92 8.03 -2.50
C ALA A 38 -4.90 7.14 -1.76
N LEU A 39 -5.20 5.84 -1.62
CA LEU A 39 -4.37 4.89 -0.89
C LEU A 39 -4.39 3.49 -1.51
N ASP A 40 -3.34 2.73 -1.27
CA ASP A 40 -3.28 1.30 -1.58
C ASP A 40 -3.74 0.51 -0.33
N ARG A 41 -4.93 -0.08 -0.41
CA ARG A 41 -5.59 -0.73 0.75
C ARG A 41 -4.78 -1.94 1.23
N GLU A 42 -4.29 -2.76 0.30
CA GLU A 42 -3.53 -3.96 0.65
C GLU A 42 -2.24 -3.59 1.39
N LEU A 43 -1.47 -2.61 0.86
CA LEU A 43 -0.23 -2.17 1.50
C LEU A 43 -0.46 -1.54 2.88
N LEU A 44 -1.55 -0.78 3.05
CA LEU A 44 -1.92 -0.24 4.36
C LEU A 44 -2.16 -1.37 5.36
N PHE A 45 -2.92 -2.39 5.00
CA PHE A 45 -3.24 -3.49 5.92
C PHE A 45 -2.06 -4.43 6.15
N GLU A 46 -1.20 -4.67 5.17
CA GLU A 46 0.08 -5.35 5.38
C GLU A 46 0.93 -4.59 6.39
N PHE A 47 1.10 -3.28 6.20
CA PHE A 47 1.82 -2.44 7.15
C PHE A 47 1.25 -2.50 8.57
N LEU A 48 -0.08 -2.41 8.71
CA LEU A 48 -0.72 -2.50 10.04
C LEU A 48 -0.58 -3.89 10.67
N LYS A 49 -0.65 -4.96 9.88
CA LYS A 49 -0.41 -6.34 10.36
C LYS A 49 1.03 -6.52 10.82
N ASP A 50 1.98 -5.98 10.10
CA ASP A 50 3.41 -6.13 10.40
C ASP A 50 3.84 -5.28 11.59
N THR A 51 3.23 -4.11 11.78
CA THR A 51 3.64 -3.15 12.81
C THR A 51 2.81 -3.18 14.08
N GLN A 52 1.52 -3.53 13.99
CA GLN A 52 0.57 -3.50 15.10
C GLN A 52 -0.46 -4.65 15.06
N PRO A 53 -0.01 -5.92 15.01
CA PRO A 53 -0.89 -7.08 14.87
C PRO A 53 -1.88 -7.22 16.03
N ASP A 54 -1.42 -7.03 17.28
CA ASP A 54 -2.26 -7.20 18.47
C ASP A 54 -3.43 -6.21 18.49
N ILE A 55 -3.17 -4.95 18.11
CA ILE A 55 -4.21 -3.91 18.00
C ILE A 55 -5.19 -4.26 16.89
N LEU A 56 -4.70 -4.76 15.75
CA LEU A 56 -5.57 -5.17 14.66
C LEU A 56 -6.47 -6.34 15.07
N GLU A 57 -5.96 -7.29 15.85
CA GLU A 57 -6.75 -8.38 16.42
C GLU A 57 -7.82 -7.87 17.38
N GLU A 58 -7.49 -6.95 18.29
CA GLU A 58 -8.46 -6.33 19.19
C GLU A 58 -9.58 -5.60 18.42
N LEU A 59 -9.21 -4.80 17.42
CA LEU A 59 -10.17 -4.11 16.57
C LEU A 59 -11.04 -5.10 15.78
N SER A 60 -10.48 -6.22 15.32
CA SER A 60 -11.25 -7.27 14.63
C SER A 60 -12.36 -7.88 15.49
N LYS A 61 -12.14 -8.01 16.80
CA LYS A 61 -13.15 -8.51 17.75
C LYS A 61 -14.31 -7.52 17.94
N ILE A 62 -14.07 -6.22 17.71
CA ILE A 62 -15.05 -5.15 17.88
C ILE A 62 -15.85 -4.93 16.59
N PHE A 63 -15.13 -4.82 15.45
CA PHE A 63 -15.72 -4.39 14.18
C PHE A 63 -16.02 -5.55 13.21
N GLY A 64 -15.45 -6.74 13.44
CA GLY A 64 -15.69 -7.92 12.61
C GLY A 64 -15.44 -7.64 11.12
N ASP A 65 -16.43 -7.93 10.29
CA ASP A 65 -16.37 -7.75 8.83
C ASP A 65 -16.25 -6.27 8.41
N ASP A 66 -16.66 -5.33 9.27
CA ASP A 66 -16.60 -3.89 9.00
C ASP A 66 -15.25 -3.25 9.37
N LEU A 67 -14.29 -4.04 9.88
CA LEU A 67 -12.99 -3.54 10.35
C LEU A 67 -12.25 -2.72 9.28
N GLU A 68 -12.17 -3.28 8.07
CA GLU A 68 -11.37 -2.68 7.00
C GLU A 68 -11.94 -1.31 6.59
N GLU A 69 -13.25 -1.26 6.34
CA GLU A 69 -13.97 -0.04 6.00
C GLU A 69 -13.91 0.99 7.14
N THR A 70 -13.99 0.53 8.39
CA THR A 70 -13.90 1.43 9.56
C THR A 70 -12.55 2.14 9.61
N ILE A 71 -11.45 1.41 9.42
CA ILE A 71 -10.09 1.99 9.45
C ILE A 71 -9.91 2.98 8.29
N ILE A 72 -10.29 2.59 7.07
CA ILE A 72 -10.13 3.42 5.87
C ILE A 72 -10.94 4.71 5.99
N ASN A 73 -12.22 4.60 6.34
CA ASN A 73 -13.09 5.77 6.48
C ASN A 73 -12.59 6.68 7.61
N THR A 74 -12.10 6.10 8.71
CA THR A 74 -11.49 6.89 9.81
C THR A 74 -10.27 7.67 9.32
N ILE A 75 -9.31 7.02 8.65
CA ILE A 75 -8.10 7.67 8.12
C ILE A 75 -8.48 8.77 7.12
N ASN A 76 -9.36 8.46 6.17
CA ASN A 76 -9.82 9.42 5.17
C ASN A 76 -10.50 10.64 5.81
N ASN A 77 -11.35 10.42 6.81
CA ASN A 77 -11.97 11.50 7.56
C ASN A 77 -10.92 12.38 8.25
N PHE A 78 -9.89 11.80 8.85
CA PHE A 78 -8.78 12.58 9.44
C PHE A 78 -8.03 13.41 8.40
N VAL A 79 -7.65 12.80 7.27
CA VAL A 79 -6.90 13.47 6.18
C VAL A 79 -7.71 14.60 5.55
N VAL A 80 -9.00 14.41 5.32
CA VAL A 80 -9.88 15.39 4.68
C VAL A 80 -10.36 16.47 5.66
N SER A 81 -10.42 16.18 6.97
CA SER A 81 -10.89 17.16 7.94
C SER A 81 -9.91 18.33 8.11
N LYS A 82 -10.43 19.57 8.09
CA LYS A 82 -9.69 20.82 8.32
C LYS A 82 -9.00 20.95 9.70
N LYS A 83 -9.10 19.93 10.57
CA LYS A 83 -8.47 19.90 11.90
C LYS A 83 -7.07 19.27 11.89
N GLY A 84 -6.44 19.12 10.73
CA GLY A 84 -5.00 18.92 10.62
C GLY A 84 -4.25 20.18 11.07
N SER A 85 -4.22 20.44 12.38
CA SER A 85 -3.15 21.28 12.96
C SER A 85 -1.91 20.40 13.04
N LEU A 86 -0.87 20.83 12.34
CA LEU A 86 0.51 20.63 12.79
C LEU A 86 0.67 21.19 14.22
#